data_AF-A0A6I2ZC19-F1
#
_entry.id   AF-A0A6I2ZC19-F1
#
_cell.length_a   1.000
_cell.length_b   1.000
_cell.length_c   1.000
_cell.angle_alpha   90.00
_cell.angle_beta   90.00
_cell.angle_gamma   90.00
#
_symmetry.space_group_name_H-M   'P 1'
#
loop_
_entity.id
_entity.type
_entity.pdbx_description
1 polymer ?
#
loop_
_entity_poly.entity_id
_entity_poly.type
_entity_poly.pdbx_seq_one_letter_code
_entity_poly.pdbx_strand_id
1 'polypeptide(L)'
;MFLGTHEPRLDEKGRLILPAKFREELSPGLVITKGQERCLYVFPSSEFEVITQTLKQAPVTAKSARDYSRVMFAGAHDEIPDRQGRITIPQSLRTY
;
A
#
# COMPACT_ATOMS: atom_id res chain seq x y z
N MET A 1 -13.16 1.80 6.65
CA MET A 1 -13.44 0.43 6.11
C MET A 1 -13.62 0.51 4.60
N PHE A 2 -12.74 -0.16 3.85
CA PHE A 2 -12.71 -0.12 2.39
C PHE A 2 -13.53 -1.28 1.78
N LEU A 3 -14.63 -0.97 1.10
CA LEU A 3 -15.51 -1.99 0.48
C LEU A 3 -15.82 -1.68 -0.98
N GLY A 4 -16.08 -2.72 -1.77
CA GLY A 4 -16.54 -2.64 -3.16
C GLY A 4 -15.43 -2.54 -4.19
N THR A 5 -15.79 -2.78 -5.45
CA THR A 5 -14.88 -2.81 -6.60
C THR A 5 -14.91 -1.47 -7.35
N HIS A 6 -13.73 -0.98 -7.74
CA HIS A 6 -13.57 0.25 -8.51
C HIS A 6 -12.53 0.01 -9.61
N GLU A 7 -12.73 0.64 -10.77
CA GLU A 7 -11.83 0.49 -11.92
C GLU A 7 -11.22 1.85 -12.32
N PRO A 8 -10.45 2.51 -11.43
CA PRO A 8 -9.76 3.74 -11.77
C PRO A 8 -8.67 3.47 -12.80
N ARG A 9 -8.52 4.38 -13.77
CA ARG A 9 -7.45 4.31 -14.76
C ARG A 9 -6.16 4.85 -14.20
N LEU A 10 -5.06 4.23 -14.62
CA LEU A 10 -3.70 4.74 -14.41
C LEU A 10 -3.38 5.76 -15.51
N ASP A 11 -2.88 6.93 -15.14
CA ASP A 11 -2.43 7.93 -16.11
C ASP A 11 -1.02 7.65 -16.65
N GLU A 12 -0.59 8.43 -17.65
CA GLU A 12 0.74 8.29 -18.28
C GLU A 12 1.92 8.48 -17.31
N LYS A 13 1.69 9.14 -16.18
CA LYS A 13 2.69 9.37 -15.13
C LYS A 13 2.65 8.28 -14.05
N GLY A 14 1.84 7.25 -14.23
CA GLY A 14 1.69 6.18 -13.26
C GLY A 14 0.87 6.58 -12.03
N ARG A 15 -0.03 7.57 -12.15
CA ARG A 15 -0.90 7.99 -11.06
C ARG A 15 -2.29 7.38 -11.19
N LEU A 16 -2.87 7.02 -10.05
CA LEU A 16 -4.19 6.45 -9.93
C LEU A 16 -5.07 7.39 -9.11
N ILE A 17 -6.29 7.66 -9.58
CA ILE A 17 -7.25 8.46 -8.82
C ILE A 17 -7.96 7.59 -7.79
N LEU A 18 -7.91 8.00 -6.52
CA LEU A 18 -8.63 7.31 -5.46
C LEU A 18 -10.14 7.50 -5.63
N PRO A 19 -10.95 6.43 -5.48
CA PRO A 19 -12.40 6.53 -5.38
C PRO A 19 -12.79 7.55 -4.31
N ALA A 20 -13.78 8.40 -4.60
CA ALA A 20 -14.13 9.54 -3.74
C ALA A 20 -14.39 9.13 -2.29
N LYS A 21 -15.05 7.98 -2.07
CA LYS A 21 -15.38 7.45 -0.75
C LYS A 21 -14.19 7.00 0.10
N PHE A 22 -13.00 6.84 -0.50
CA PHE A 22 -11.77 6.43 0.19
C PHE A 22 -10.83 7.60 0.45
N ARG A 23 -11.08 8.77 -0.13
CA ARG A 23 -10.15 9.90 -0.09
C ARG A 23 -9.95 10.43 1.33
N GLU A 24 -11.00 10.51 2.13
CA GLU A 24 -10.91 11.03 3.49
C GLU A 24 -9.98 10.16 4.35
N GLU A 25 -10.21 8.85 4.37
CA GLU A 25 -9.45 7.86 5.16
C GLU A 25 -7.98 7.74 4.70
N LEU A 26 -7.70 7.98 3.42
CA LEU A 26 -6.35 7.92 2.85
C LEU A 26 -5.63 9.28 2.77
N SER A 27 -6.34 10.40 2.99
CA SER A 27 -5.78 11.75 2.86
C SER A 27 -4.61 12.07 3.80
N PRO A 28 -4.54 11.55 5.05
CA PRO A 28 -3.40 11.82 5.93
C PRO A 28 -2.10 11.17 5.44
N GLY A 29 -2.19 10.22 4.51
CA GLY A 29 -1.08 9.46 3.97
C GLY A 29 -1.39 7.96 3.92
N LEU A 30 -0.74 7.27 2.99
CA LEU A 30 -0.91 5.84 2.78
C LEU A 30 0.40 5.15 2.46
N VAL A 31 0.40 3.83 2.56
CA VAL A 31 1.50 2.97 2.13
C VAL A 31 1.01 2.00 1.07
N ILE A 32 1.73 1.94 -0.04
CA ILE A 32 1.53 0.99 -1.12
C ILE A 32 2.60 -0.09 -1.00
N THR A 33 2.23 -1.37 -1.04
CA THR A 33 3.19 -2.46 -1.05
C THR A 33 2.73 -3.63 -1.90
N LYS A 34 3.63 -4.58 -2.16
CA LYS A 34 3.35 -5.83 -2.86
C LYS A 34 2.36 -6.67 -2.04
N GLY A 35 1.24 -7.03 -2.67
CA GLY A 35 0.29 -8.00 -2.15
C GLY A 35 0.55 -9.41 -2.67
N GLN A 36 -0.33 -10.32 -2.27
CA GLN A 36 -0.36 -11.69 -2.77
C GLN A 36 -0.99 -11.74 -4.18
N GLU A 37 -0.82 -12.84 -4.91
CA GLU A 37 -1.41 -13.04 -6.26
C GLU A 37 -1.16 -11.89 -7.27
N ARG A 38 0.02 -11.26 -7.22
CA ARG A 38 0.42 -10.17 -8.12
C ARG A 38 -0.52 -8.96 -8.07
N CYS A 39 -0.91 -8.56 -6.87
CA CYS A 39 -1.60 -7.30 -6.61
C CYS A 39 -0.75 -6.33 -5.79
N LEU A 40 -1.26 -5.11 -5.62
CA LEU A 40 -0.72 -4.13 -4.67
C LEU A 40 -1.74 -3.95 -3.55
N TYR A 41 -1.25 -3.92 -2.31
CA TYR A 41 -2.01 -3.48 -1.17
C TYR A 41 -1.81 -1.99 -0.94
N VAL A 42 -2.86 -1.35 -0.44
CA VAL A 42 -2.86 0.04 -0.02
C VAL A 42 -3.43 0.08 1.39
N PHE A 43 -2.69 0.68 2.32
CA PHE A 43 -3.10 0.86 3.70
C PHE A 43 -3.04 2.34 4.06
N PRO A 44 -3.96 2.86 4.90
CA PRO A 44 -3.70 4.09 5.65
C PRO A 44 -2.37 3.96 6.40
N SER A 45 -1.59 5.04 6.49
CA SER A 45 -0.26 4.98 7.14
C SER A 45 -0.36 4.50 8.59
N SER A 46 -1.38 4.95 9.32
CA SER A 46 -1.66 4.52 10.70
C SER A 46 -1.94 3.02 10.81
N GLU A 47 -2.66 2.43 9.87
CA GLU A 47 -2.94 1.00 9.85
C GLU A 47 -1.69 0.20 9.48
N PHE A 48 -0.88 0.70 8.55
CA PHE A 48 0.39 0.08 8.19
C PHE A 48 1.38 0.05 9.37
N GLU A 49 1.39 1.09 10.20
CA GLU A 49 2.17 1.11 11.45
C GLU A 49 1.73 -0.02 12.39
N VAL A 50 0.43 -0.22 12.59
CA VAL A 50 -0.11 -1.29 13.44
C VAL A 50 0.28 -2.68 12.91
N ILE A 51 0.16 -2.90 11.60
CA ILE A 51 0.60 -4.15 10.94
C ILE A 51 2.10 -4.37 11.17
N THR A 52 2.89 -3.31 11.01
CA THR A 52 4.34 -3.37 11.19
C THR A 52 4.73 -3.70 12.63
N GLN A 53 4.03 -3.15 13.63
CA GLN A 53 4.27 -3.50 15.03
C GLN A 53 3.99 -4.97 15.30
N THR A 54 2.90 -5.51 14.76
CA THR A 54 2.57 -6.93 14.86
C THR A 54 3.67 -7.81 14.24
N LEU A 55 4.16 -7.45 13.06
CA LEU A 55 5.23 -8.20 12.39
C LEU A 55 6.56 -8.15 13.15
N LYS A 56 6.87 -7.03 13.81
CA LYS A 56 8.08 -6.89 14.64
C LYS A 56 8.06 -7.79 15.88
N GLN A 57 6.89 -8.20 16.35
CA GLN A 57 6.75 -9.12 17.48
C GLN A 57 6.96 -10.58 17.08
N ALA A 58 7.00 -10.89 15.77
CA ALA A 58 7.21 -12.25 15.31
C ALA A 58 8.61 -12.76 15.68
N PRO A 59 8.77 -14.06 16.04
CA PRO A 59 10.07 -14.61 16.39
C PRO A 59 11.09 -14.44 15.25
N VAL A 60 12.24 -13.83 15.57
CA VAL A 60 13.32 -13.61 14.59
C VAL A 60 13.89 -14.91 14.03
N THR A 61 13.68 -16.04 14.72
CA THR A 61 14.11 -17.38 14.29
C THR A 61 13.15 -18.00 13.26
N ALA A 62 11.91 -17.54 13.15
CA ALA A 62 10.93 -18.05 12.20
C ALA A 62 11.25 -17.58 10.76
N LYS A 63 11.66 -18.51 9.89
CA LYS A 63 12.01 -18.21 8.50
C LYS A 63 10.86 -17.55 7.73
N SER A 64 9.64 -18.08 7.85
CA SER A 64 8.45 -17.57 7.17
C SER A 64 8.14 -16.11 7.54
N ALA A 65 8.26 -15.75 8.83
CA ALA A 65 8.06 -14.38 9.28
C ALA A 65 9.08 -13.42 8.66
N ARG A 66 10.36 -13.80 8.67
CA ARG A 66 11.43 -12.98 8.05
C ARG A 66 11.22 -12.82 6.55
N ASP A 67 10.85 -13.89 5.85
CA ASP A 67 10.63 -13.84 4.40
C ASP A 67 9.45 -12.93 4.06
N TYR A 68 8.34 -13.04 4.81
CA TYR A 68 7.18 -12.17 4.64
C TYR A 68 7.52 -10.69 4.89
N SER A 69 8.17 -10.38 6.03
CA SER A 69 8.59 -9.02 6.35
C SER A 69 9.52 -8.44 5.29
N ARG A 70 10.47 -9.22 4.77
CA ARG A 70 11.37 -8.76 3.70
C ARG A 70 10.60 -8.39 2.45
N VAL A 71 9.66 -9.23 2.00
CA VAL A 71 8.86 -8.95 0.80
C VAL A 71 7.97 -7.72 1.00
N MET A 72 7.25 -7.66 2.13
CA MET A 72 6.33 -6.56 2.44
C MET A 72 7.07 -5.22 2.61
N PHE A 73 8.16 -5.18 3.38
CA PHE A 73 8.84 -3.92 3.67
C PHE A 73 9.76 -3.46 2.53
N ALA A 74 10.38 -4.38 1.77
CA ALA A 74 11.20 -3.97 0.63
C ALA A 74 10.38 -3.40 -0.54
N GLY A 75 9.09 -3.74 -0.61
CA GLY A 75 8.15 -3.18 -1.58
C GLY A 75 7.29 -2.03 -1.06
N ALA A 76 7.43 -1.64 0.21
CA ALA A 76 6.59 -0.60 0.80
C ALA A 76 7.05 0.79 0.37
N HIS A 77 6.10 1.62 -0.05
CA HIS A 77 6.30 3.02 -0.43
C HIS A 77 5.22 3.88 0.21
N ASP A 78 5.63 4.88 0.99
CA ASP A 78 4.74 5.90 1.54
C ASP A 78 4.41 6.97 0.49
N GLU A 79 3.14 7.39 0.46
CA GLU A 79 2.62 8.39 -0.46
C GLU A 79 1.57 9.27 0.23
N ILE A 80 1.47 10.52 -0.20
CA ILE A 80 0.42 11.44 0.22
C ILE A 80 -0.42 11.80 -1.01
N PRO A 81 -1.74 11.54 -1.00
CA PRO A 81 -2.58 11.91 -2.13
C PRO A 81 -2.49 13.40 -2.47
N ASP A 82 -2.48 13.73 -3.77
CA ASP A 82 -2.49 15.13 -4.18
C ASP A 82 -3.87 15.80 -3.93
N ARG A 83 -3.98 17.10 -4.24
CA ARG A 83 -5.25 17.85 -4.08
C ARG A 83 -6.44 17.28 -4.87
N GLN A 84 -6.19 16.44 -5.88
CA GLN A 84 -7.22 15.78 -6.67
C GLN A 84 -7.53 14.36 -6.15
N GLY A 85 -6.85 13.91 -5.09
CA GLY A 85 -6.95 12.57 -4.54
C GLY A 85 -6.25 11.52 -5.40
N ARG A 86 -5.20 11.91 -6.15
CA ARG A 86 -4.38 10.97 -6.93
C ARG A 86 -3.16 10.53 -6.15
N ILE A 87 -2.75 9.29 -6.37
CA ILE A 87 -1.56 8.67 -5.76
C ILE A 87 -0.63 8.22 -6.87
N THR A 88 0.68 8.30 -6.66
CA THR A 88 1.66 7.79 -7.63
C THR A 88 1.96 6.33 -7.32
N ILE A 89 1.92 5.46 -8.33
CA ILE A 89 2.38 4.08 -8.18
C ILE A 89 3.84 4.00 -8.68
N PRO A 90 4.82 3.76 -7.80
CA PRO A 90 6.22 3.64 -8.17
C PRO A 90 6.45 2.62 -9.29
N GLN A 91 7.44 2.87 -10.16
CA GLN A 91 7.73 2.00 -11.30
C GLN A 91 8.01 0.55 -10.86
N SER A 92 8.71 0.37 -9.74
CA SER A 92 9.01 -0.94 -9.13
C SER A 92 7.76 -1.75 -8.80
N LEU A 93 6.68 -1.08 -8.38
CA LEU A 93 5.39 -1.69 -8.06
C LEU A 93 4.51 -1.89 -9.30
N ARG A 94 4.67 -1.06 -10.33
CA ARG A 94 3.97 -1.24 -11.61
C ARG A 94 4.49 -2.42 -12.43
N THR A 95 5.77 -2.75 -12.30
CA THR A 95 6.40 -3.88 -13.01
C THR A 95 6.36 -5.20 -12.24
N TYR A 96 5.84 -5.18 -11.01
CA TYR A 96 5.75 -6.35 -10.13
C TYR A 96 4.88 -7.47 -10.72
#